data_AF-A0A9P8BYM9-F1
#
_entry.id   AF-A0A9P8BYM9-F1
#
_cell.length_a   1.000
_cell.length_b   1.000
_cell.length_c   1.000
_cell.angle_alpha   90.00
_cell.angle_beta   90.00
_cell.angle_gamma   90.00
#
_symmetry.space_group_name_H-M   'P 1'
#
loop_
_entity.id
_entity.type
_entity.pdbx_description
1 polymer ?
#
loop_
_entity_poly.entity_id
_entity_poly.type
_entity_poly.pdbx_seq_one_letter_code
_entity_poly.pdbx_strand_id
1 'polypeptide(L)'
;MKTFEKEYGFEASIRKWKSKLDEWKFSTNLRTDRMLFVFAKREKRAVEEGKDTMFFHEGSQIKRHKIEGFKRRNMRNQKAAENIDAIYATQKPQSINVQYSTPS
;
A
#
# COMPACT_ATOMS: atom_id res chain seq x y z
N MET A 1 10.38 27.19 -24.72
CA MET A 1 10.05 26.43 -23.50
C MET A 1 10.15 27.36 -22.31
N LYS A 2 9.07 27.56 -21.55
CA LYS A 2 9.19 28.22 -20.25
C LYS A 2 9.80 27.19 -19.28
N THR A 3 10.85 27.58 -18.58
CA THR A 3 11.44 26.73 -17.55
C THR A 3 10.49 26.69 -16.35
N PHE A 4 10.23 25.48 -15.83
CA PHE A 4 9.32 25.20 -14.71
C PHE A 4 9.55 26.14 -13.50
N GLU A 5 10.79 26.58 -13.34
CA GLU A 5 11.26 27.49 -12.30
C GLU A 5 10.64 28.89 -12.38
N LYS A 6 10.40 29.41 -13.60
CA LYS A 6 9.77 30.71 -13.81
C LYS A 6 8.26 30.70 -13.54
N GLU A 7 7.59 29.59 -13.78
CA GLU A 7 6.12 29.49 -13.61
C GLU A 7 5.71 29.06 -12.20
N TYR A 8 6.52 28.23 -11.52
CA TYR A 8 6.17 27.65 -10.22
C TYR A 8 7.03 28.14 -9.06
N GLY A 9 8.02 29.01 -9.32
CA GLY A 9 8.81 29.67 -8.28
C GLY A 9 9.68 28.72 -7.45
N PHE A 10 10.02 27.53 -7.96
CA PHE A 10 10.94 26.61 -7.29
C PHE A 10 11.94 25.99 -8.26
N GLU A 11 13.19 25.88 -7.81
CA GLU A 11 14.27 25.21 -8.52
C GLU A 11 13.99 23.71 -8.61
N ALA A 12 14.05 23.15 -9.81
CA ALA A 12 13.69 21.77 -10.11
C ALA A 12 14.77 20.78 -9.60
N SER A 13 14.95 20.71 -8.27
CA SER A 13 15.89 19.79 -7.61
C SER A 13 15.20 18.49 -7.18
N ILE A 14 15.98 17.40 -7.13
CA ILE A 14 15.51 16.08 -6.69
C ILE A 14 14.85 16.14 -5.30
N ARG A 15 15.41 16.95 -4.39
CA ARG A 15 14.87 17.10 -3.03
C ARG A 15 13.50 17.78 -3.03
N LYS A 16 13.30 18.83 -3.85
CA LYS A 16 12.01 19.52 -3.97
C LYS A 16 10.96 18.61 -4.59
N TRP A 17 11.33 17.82 -5.60
CA TRP A 17 10.45 16.82 -6.18
C TRP A 17 10.02 15.75 -5.19
N LYS A 18 10.95 15.20 -4.39
CA LYS A 18 10.60 14.26 -3.32
C LYS A 18 9.63 14.88 -2.31
N SER A 19 9.89 16.12 -1.89
CA SER A 19 8.99 16.84 -0.98
C SER A 19 7.59 17.05 -1.56
N LYS A 20 7.49 17.31 -2.87
CA LYS A 20 6.19 17.44 -3.56
C LYS A 20 5.47 16.12 -3.71
N LEU A 21 6.18 15.02 -3.98
CA LEU A 21 5.59 13.68 -4.00
C LEU A 21 5.03 13.29 -2.63
N ASP A 22 5.75 13.61 -1.55
CA ASP A 22 5.27 13.41 -0.18
C ASP A 22 4.03 14.28 0.12
N GLU A 23 4.04 15.56 -0.27
CA GLU A 23 2.91 16.50 -0.12
C GLU A 23 1.66 16.01 -0.89
N TRP A 24 1.85 15.50 -2.10
CA TRP A 24 0.80 14.90 -2.93
C TRP A 24 0.41 13.49 -2.48
N LYS A 25 0.99 13.00 -1.38
CA LYS A 25 0.73 11.69 -0.79
C LYS A 25 1.04 10.52 -1.73
N PHE A 26 1.88 10.73 -2.75
CA PHE A 26 2.47 9.66 -3.56
C PHE A 26 3.59 8.97 -2.77
N SER A 27 3.21 8.35 -1.65
CA SER A 27 4.17 7.63 -0.84
C SER A 27 4.43 6.27 -1.47
N THR A 28 5.67 6.04 -1.93
CA THR A 28 6.11 4.72 -2.43
C THR A 28 5.92 3.58 -1.41
N ASN A 29 5.81 3.91 -0.13
CA ASN A 29 5.60 2.97 0.97
C ASN A 29 4.13 2.88 1.35
N LEU A 30 3.56 1.69 1.21
CA LEU A 30 2.25 1.38 1.78
C LEU A 30 2.37 1.38 3.31
N ARG A 31 1.51 2.15 3.99
CA ARG A 31 1.45 2.14 5.46
C ARG A 31 1.19 0.72 6.00
N THR A 32 1.74 0.42 7.17
CA THR A 32 1.69 -0.91 7.80
C THR A 32 0.26 -1.43 7.97
N ASP A 33 -0.67 -0.56 8.36
CA ASP A 33 -2.11 -0.86 8.51
C ASP A 33 -2.73 -1.36 7.19
N ARG A 34 -2.45 -0.68 6.08
CA ARG A 34 -2.93 -1.06 4.76
C ARG A 34 -2.31 -2.37 4.26
N MET A 35 -1.03 -2.61 4.57
CA MET A 35 -0.37 -3.87 4.22
C MET A 35 -0.92 -5.05 5.02
N LEU A 36 -1.28 -4.85 6.29
CA LEU A 36 -1.97 -5.85 7.12
C LEU A 36 -3.33 -6.22 6.51
N PHE A 37 -4.10 -5.22 6.06
CA PHE A 37 -5.37 -5.46 5.36
C PHE A 37 -5.19 -6.29 4.08
N VAL A 38 -4.24 -5.91 3.23
CA VAL A 38 -3.92 -6.64 1.99
C VAL A 38 -3.51 -8.08 2.31
N PHE A 39 -2.69 -8.27 3.33
CA PHE A 39 -2.28 -9.59 3.80
C PHE A 39 -3.46 -10.44 4.26
N ALA A 40 -4.29 -9.93 5.17
CA ALA A 40 -5.42 -10.68 5.72
C ALA A 40 -6.47 -11.01 4.65
N LYS A 41 -6.77 -10.08 3.74
CA LYS A 41 -7.69 -10.34 2.61
C LYS A 41 -7.12 -11.40 1.66
N ARG A 42 -5.80 -11.41 1.44
CA ARG A 42 -5.15 -12.43 0.63
C ARG A 42 -5.19 -13.80 1.29
N GLU A 43 -4.89 -13.88 2.59
CA GLU A 43 -4.91 -15.13 3.34
C GLU A 43 -6.32 -15.74 3.35
N LYS A 44 -7.34 -14.93 3.60
CA LYS A 44 -8.75 -15.35 3.52
C LYS A 44 -9.11 -15.91 2.15
N ARG A 45 -8.79 -15.21 1.06
CA ARG A 45 -9.12 -15.67 -0.30
C ARG A 45 -8.31 -16.88 -0.76
N ALA A 46 -7.07 -17.00 -0.32
CA ALA A 46 -6.25 -18.16 -0.63
C ALA A 46 -6.79 -19.42 0.06
N VAL A 47 -7.25 -19.30 1.31
CA VAL A 47 -7.74 -20.42 2.11
C VAL A 47 -9.19 -20.79 1.78
N GLU A 48 -10.09 -19.81 1.67
CA GLU A 48 -11.53 -20.06 1.49
C GLU A 48 -11.93 -20.23 0.01
N GLU A 49 -11.31 -19.47 -0.90
CA GLU A 49 -11.72 -19.43 -2.31
C GLU A 49 -10.72 -20.08 -3.26
N GLY A 50 -9.50 -20.36 -2.81
CA GLY A 50 -8.41 -20.88 -3.65
C GLY A 50 -7.93 -19.91 -4.75
N LYS A 51 -8.26 -18.62 -4.65
CA LYS A 51 -8.00 -17.62 -5.71
C LYS A 51 -6.79 -16.76 -5.40
N ASP A 52 -5.88 -16.62 -6.37
CA ASP A 52 -4.81 -15.62 -6.28
C ASP A 52 -5.37 -14.25 -6.66
N THR A 53 -5.32 -13.30 -5.72
CA THR A 53 -5.84 -11.95 -5.91
C THR A 53 -4.69 -10.97 -6.14
N MET A 54 -4.76 -10.21 -7.22
CA MET A 54 -3.84 -9.10 -7.47
C MET A 54 -4.32 -7.85 -6.76
N PHE A 55 -3.43 -7.23 -5.98
CA PHE A 55 -3.69 -5.98 -5.27
C PHE A 55 -2.95 -4.82 -5.93
N PHE A 56 -3.61 -3.68 -6.06
CA PHE A 56 -3.06 -2.45 -6.62
C PHE A 56 -3.21 -1.32 -5.61
N HIS A 57 -2.17 -0.49 -5.47
CA HIS A 57 -2.19 0.73 -4.68
C HIS A 57 -1.68 1.88 -5.55
N GLU A 58 -2.49 2.94 -5.70
CA GLU A 58 -2.14 4.12 -6.50
C GLU A 58 -1.68 3.77 -7.93
N GLY A 59 -2.35 2.79 -8.55
CA GLY A 59 -2.02 2.29 -9.89
C GLY A 59 -0.81 1.36 -9.95
N SER A 60 -0.07 1.16 -8.84
CA SER A 60 1.05 0.25 -8.77
C SER A 60 0.65 -1.11 -8.18
N GLN A 61 1.05 -2.20 -8.84
CA GLN A 61 0.77 -3.54 -8.35
C GLN A 61 1.62 -3.86 -7.10
N ILE A 62 0.95 -4.28 -6.02
CA ILE A 62 1.61 -4.83 -4.85
C ILE A 62 2.06 -6.25 -5.18
N LYS A 63 3.36 -6.41 -5.43
CA LYS A 63 3.96 -7.71 -5.75
C LYS A 63 3.84 -8.68 -4.57
N ARG A 64 3.57 -9.95 -4.89
CA ARG A 64 3.46 -11.08 -3.94
C ARG A 64 4.60 -11.13 -2.92
N HIS A 65 5.85 -11.01 -3.37
CA HIS A 65 7.03 -11.06 -2.50
C HIS A 65 7.05 -9.93 -1.45
N LYS A 66 6.45 -8.76 -1.73
CA LYS A 66 6.37 -7.67 -0.75
C LYS A 66 5.43 -8.02 0.40
N ILE A 67 4.30 -8.65 0.10
CA ILE A 67 3.32 -9.10 1.09
C ILE A 67 3.94 -10.19 1.99
N GLU A 68 4.63 -11.15 1.39
CA GLU A 68 5.30 -12.24 2.13
C GLU A 68 6.49 -11.73 2.96
N GLY A 69 7.28 -10.81 2.41
CA GLY A 69 8.36 -10.15 3.15
C GLY A 69 7.85 -9.31 4.31
N PHE A 70 6.66 -8.72 4.19
CA PHE A 70 5.99 -8.04 5.29
C PHE A 70 5.54 -9.01 6.38
N LYS A 71 4.91 -10.15 6.01
CA LYS A 71 4.56 -11.23 6.96
C LYS A 71 5.79 -11.68 7.76
N ARG A 72 6.91 -11.94 7.08
CA ARG A 72 8.16 -12.37 7.71
C ARG A 72 8.73 -11.35 8.70
N ARG A 73 8.63 -10.06 8.39
CA ARG A 73 9.11 -8.98 9.28
C ARG A 73 8.20 -8.77 10.48
N ASN A 74 6.89 -8.84 10.30
CA ASN A 74 5.93 -8.65 11.39
C ASN A 74 5.76 -9.87 12.29
N MET A 75 5.91 -11.10 11.80
CA MET A 75 5.90 -12.30 12.67
C MET A 75 7.08 -12.34 13.65
N ARG A 76 8.18 -11.62 13.36
CA ARG A 76 9.29 -11.44 14.31
C ARG A 76 8.95 -10.43 15.42
N ASN A 77 8.01 -9.53 15.17
CA ASN A 77 7.52 -8.53 16.12
C ASN A 77 6.11 -8.94 16.57
N GLN A 78 6.01 -9.95 17.45
CA GLN A 78 4.77 -10.61 17.92
C GLN A 78 3.58 -9.66 18.20
N LYS A 79 3.83 -8.41 18.62
CA LYS A 79 2.79 -7.39 18.90
C LYS A 79 1.87 -7.03 17.72
N ALA A 80 2.26 -7.29 16.47
CA ALA A 80 1.44 -6.96 15.29
C ALA A 80 0.49 -8.08 14.85
N ALA A 81 0.71 -9.33 15.29
CA ALA A 81 -0.06 -10.49 14.86
C ALA A 81 -1.38 -10.66 15.64
N GLU A 82 -1.40 -10.28 16.91
CA GLU A 82 -2.56 -10.43 17.81
C GLU A 82 -3.70 -9.44 17.51
N ASN A 83 -3.47 -8.45 16.63
CA ASN A 83 -4.44 -7.39 16.32
C ASN A 83 -5.04 -7.49 14.91
N ILE A 84 -4.76 -8.57 14.17
CA ILE A 84 -5.17 -8.71 12.76
C ILE A 84 -6.70 -8.73 12.61
N ASP A 85 -7.40 -9.47 13.47
CA ASP A 85 -8.86 -9.60 13.43
C ASP A 85 -9.59 -8.30 13.84
N ALA A 86 -9.03 -7.56 14.81
CA ALA A 86 -9.57 -6.29 15.27
C ALA A 86 -9.36 -5.15 14.24
N ILE A 87 -8.23 -5.15 13.52
CA ILE A 87 -7.98 -4.24 12.39
C ILE A 87 -8.94 -4.53 11.23
N TYR A 88 -9.27 -5.81 11.01
CA TYR A 88 -10.23 -6.23 9.99
C TYR A 88 -11.66 -5.72 10.26
N ALA A 89 -12.07 -5.67 11.53
CA ALA A 89 -13.40 -5.22 11.95
C ALA A 89 -13.59 -3.69 11.94
N THR A 90 -12.50 -2.91 12.06
CA THR A 90 -12.58 -1.44 12.27
C THR A 90 -12.40 -0.60 11.00
N GLN A 91 -11.88 -1.14 9.89
CA GLN A 91 -11.69 -0.36 8.66
C GLN A 91 -12.86 -0.49 7.69
N LYS A 92 -13.84 0.43 7.80
CA LYS A 92 -14.83 0.68 6.72
C LYS A 92 -14.10 1.02 5.41
N PRO A 93 -14.51 0.44 4.26
CA PRO A 93 -13.76 0.43 3.01
C PRO A 93 -13.69 1.76 2.23
N GLN A 94 -14.28 2.86 2.73
CA GLN A 94 -14.52 4.06 1.93
C GLN A 94 -13.33 5.04 1.81
N SER A 95 -12.19 4.80 2.48
CA SER A 95 -10.98 5.65 2.36
C SER A 95 -9.76 4.92 1.79
N ILE A 96 -9.94 3.71 1.26
CA ILE A 96 -8.86 2.81 0.87
C ILE A 96 -8.68 2.84 -0.66
N ASN A 97 -7.66 3.57 -1.14
CA ASN A 97 -7.20 3.54 -2.55
C ASN A 97 -6.47 2.21 -2.87
N VAL A 98 -7.12 1.07 -2.62
CA VAL A 98 -6.61 -0.26 -2.97
C VAL A 98 -7.63 -0.95 -3.86
N GLN A 99 -7.29 -1.11 -5.14
CA GLN A 99 -8.08 -1.84 -6.11
C GLN A 99 -7.61 -3.31 -6.14
N TYR A 100 -8.51 -4.24 -6.44
CA TYR A 100 -8.17 -5.65 -6.60
C TYR A 100 -8.84 -6.21 -7.85
N SER A 101 -8.12 -7.08 -8.57
CA SER A 101 -8.65 -7.82 -9.72
C SER A 101 -8.50 -9.31 -9.45
N THR A 102 -9.55 -10.07 -9.75
CA THR A 102 -9.60 -11.52 -9.57
C THR A 102 -9.98 -12.12 -10.91
N PRO A 103 -9.13 -12.93 -11.56
CA PRO A 103 -9.51 -13.66 -12.76
C PRO A 103 -10.65 -14.63 -12.42
N SER A 104 -11.68 -14.70 -13.27
CA SER A 104 -12.73 -15.73 -13.22
C SER A 104 -12.20 -17.07 -13.68
#